data_AF-A0AAD3CN92-F1
#
_entry.id   AF-A0AAD3CN92-F1
#
_cell.length_a   1.000
_cell.length_b   1.000
_cell.length_c   1.000
_cell.angle_alpha   90.00
_cell.angle_beta   90.00
_cell.angle_gamma   90.00
#
_symmetry.space_group_name_H-M   'P 1'
#
loop_
_entity.id
_entity.type
_entity.pdbx_description
1 polymer ?
#
loop_
_entity_poly.entity_id
_entity_poly.type
_entity_poly.pdbx_seq_one_letter_code
_entity_poly.pdbx_strand_id
1 'polypeptide(L)'
;MSGSLRVMGTYNFWMYPFDNVCENGNVIDKEFHGSWTAMDNNGGGFFQNLVVAEDNEEHSFCSQNLLMRFAFPWLPGSILEGSEKWMNDSQMKFDMVYGWVMIAVVAVVGVLIFAWLFGRIVYALFYRDYKSDDGDEDLGERFEDIPEIGGYVPQVIINGYVYPLLLCDIDNIDEEYLEWCDPYSNYDEHNIIFDIPRIAEAKRKLRIVHADSMVSSNTVEGRQNEEEEEMPRIFSIVKTFEKDSKEQQGFLKRVLTRDRE
;
A
#
# COMPACT_ATOMS: atom_id res chain seq x y z
N MET A 1 13.81 13.61 6.15
CA MET A 1 12.54 14.07 6.77
C MET A 1 12.86 14.66 8.13
N SER A 2 13.07 15.98 8.23
CA SER A 2 13.40 16.70 9.46
C SER A 2 12.78 18.10 9.38
N GLY A 3 11.44 18.15 9.49
CA GLY A 3 10.69 19.39 9.25
C GLY A 3 9.51 19.65 10.19
N SER A 4 9.13 18.68 11.02
CA SER A 4 7.85 18.75 11.75
C SER A 4 7.99 19.10 13.25
N LEU A 5 9.21 19.23 13.76
CA LEU A 5 9.47 19.53 15.18
C LEU A 5 9.97 20.97 15.39
N ARG A 6 9.36 21.95 14.72
CA ARG A 6 9.68 23.39 14.94
C ARG A 6 8.55 24.19 15.59
N VAL A 7 7.34 23.63 15.67
CA VAL A 7 6.18 24.34 16.23
C VAL A 7 6.10 24.22 17.75
N MET A 8 6.62 23.14 18.34
CA MET A 8 6.91 23.07 19.79
C MET A 8 8.09 23.96 20.20
N GLY A 9 8.76 24.57 19.21
CA GLY A 9 9.96 25.37 19.39
C GLY A 9 9.71 26.71 20.04
N THR A 10 8.54 27.35 19.93
CA THR A 10 8.40 28.67 20.57
C THR A 10 8.37 28.59 22.09
N TYR A 11 7.72 27.59 22.69
CA TYR A 11 7.77 27.41 24.15
C TYR A 11 9.15 26.92 24.64
N ASN A 12 9.77 25.98 23.91
CA ASN A 12 11.08 25.41 24.25
C ASN A 12 12.27 26.32 23.93
N PHE A 13 12.20 27.12 22.86
CA PHE A 13 13.28 28.02 22.43
C PHE A 13 13.22 29.34 23.19
N TRP A 14 12.02 29.78 23.59
CA TRP A 14 11.93 30.99 24.39
C TRP A 14 12.18 30.73 25.85
N MET A 15 11.83 29.54 26.40
CA MET A 15 12.17 29.06 27.75
C MET A 15 12.30 30.19 28.79
N TYR A 16 11.44 31.19 28.65
CA TYR A 16 11.27 32.31 29.54
C TYR A 16 10.11 31.79 30.36
N PRO A 17 10.36 31.04 31.45
CA PRO A 17 9.33 30.86 32.44
C PRO A 17 8.84 32.29 32.73
N PHE A 18 7.53 32.48 32.73
CA PHE A 18 6.94 33.71 33.22
C PHE A 18 7.34 33.77 34.69
N ASP A 19 8.52 34.35 34.98
CA ASP A 19 9.13 34.66 36.29
C ASP A 19 9.07 33.60 37.42
N ASN A 20 8.44 32.44 37.20
CA ASN A 20 7.90 31.52 38.19
C ASN A 20 7.12 32.21 39.31
N VAL A 21 6.38 33.27 39.00
CA VAL A 21 5.62 34.05 39.98
C VAL A 21 4.12 33.82 39.80
N CYS A 22 3.41 33.55 40.90
CA CYS A 22 1.96 33.40 40.93
C CYS A 22 1.33 34.36 41.94
N GLU A 23 0.13 34.86 41.65
CA GLU A 23 -0.68 35.62 42.59
C GLU A 23 -1.25 34.67 43.66
N ASN A 24 -0.95 34.94 44.93
CA ASN A 24 -1.46 34.16 46.06
C ASN A 24 -2.87 34.66 46.50
N GLY A 25 -3.32 35.80 45.96
CA GLY A 25 -4.60 36.44 46.31
C GLY A 25 -4.64 37.05 47.72
N ASN A 26 -3.54 36.96 48.46
CA ASN A 26 -3.37 37.58 49.77
C ASN A 26 -2.71 38.94 49.62
N VAL A 27 -3.09 39.89 50.47
CA VAL A 27 -2.39 41.18 50.59
C VAL A 27 -1.15 40.96 51.46
N ILE A 28 -0.04 41.62 51.13
CA ILE A 28 1.20 41.51 51.89
C ILE A 28 0.97 41.90 53.36
N ASP A 29 1.44 41.06 54.29
CA ASP A 29 1.34 41.31 55.72
C ASP A 29 1.97 42.65 56.11
N LYS A 30 1.34 43.36 57.05
CA LYS A 30 1.73 44.72 57.48
C LYS A 30 3.16 44.83 57.99
N GLU A 31 3.77 43.73 58.40
CA GLU A 31 5.15 43.69 58.86
C GLU A 31 6.17 43.91 57.73
N PHE A 32 5.78 43.63 56.49
CA PHE A 32 6.62 43.84 55.31
C PHE A 32 6.41 45.21 54.64
N HIS A 33 5.57 46.08 55.22
CA HIS A 33 5.35 47.43 54.68
C HIS A 33 6.53 48.34 54.99
N GLY A 34 7.05 49.02 53.98
CA GLY A 34 8.19 49.93 54.13
C GLY A 34 9.15 49.92 52.95
N SER A 35 10.31 50.56 53.17
CA SER A 35 11.40 50.59 52.19
C SER A 35 12.42 49.52 52.55
N TRP A 36 12.56 48.54 51.66
CA TRP A 36 13.54 47.45 51.78
C TRP A 36 14.66 47.66 50.78
N THR A 37 15.86 47.24 51.14
CA THR A 37 17.01 47.25 50.22
C THR A 37 17.33 45.80 49.85
N ALA A 38 17.07 45.41 48.62
CA ALA A 38 17.48 44.10 48.12
C ALA A 38 18.98 44.10 47.83
N MET A 39 19.64 42.99 48.15
CA MET A 39 21.04 42.73 47.77
C MET A 39 21.08 41.49 46.87
N ASP A 40 21.80 41.57 45.75
CA ASP A 40 22.11 40.41 44.94
C ASP A 40 23.04 39.45 45.70
N ASN A 41 22.73 38.15 45.64
CA ASN A 41 23.51 37.08 46.26
C ASN A 41 24.95 36.99 45.74
N ASN A 42 25.25 37.60 44.58
CA ASN A 42 26.60 37.60 44.00
C ASN A 42 27.56 38.64 44.60
N GLY A 43 27.16 39.42 45.61
CA GLY A 43 28.02 40.39 46.28
C GLY A 43 28.40 41.61 45.43
N GLY A 44 27.92 41.70 44.19
CA GLY A 44 27.93 42.91 43.38
C GLY A 44 26.79 43.81 43.83
N GLY A 45 27.07 44.81 44.66
CA GLY A 45 26.09 45.63 45.37
C GLY A 45 25.17 46.49 44.50
N PHE A 46 24.27 45.87 43.74
CA PHE A 46 23.08 46.53 43.24
C PHE A 46 22.08 46.67 44.39
N PHE A 47 21.97 47.89 44.92
CA PHE A 47 20.97 48.25 45.90
C PHE A 47 19.76 48.80 45.16
N GLN A 48 18.69 48.02 45.09
CA GLN A 48 17.39 48.54 44.65
C GLN A 48 16.54 48.79 45.89
N ASN A 49 16.10 50.04 46.06
CA ASN A 49 15.12 50.39 47.09
C ASN A 49 13.75 49.94 46.61
N LEU A 50 13.21 48.93 47.28
CA LEU A 50 11.88 48.39 47.05
C LEU A 50 10.93 49.03 48.06
N VAL A 51 9.94 49.77 47.56
CA VAL A 51 8.89 50.33 48.41
C VAL A 51 7.68 49.39 48.32
N VAL A 52 7.35 48.77 49.44
CA VAL A 52 6.19 47.88 49.56
C VAL A 52 5.02 48.71 50.10
N ALA A 53 4.00 48.91 49.28
CA ALA A 53 2.78 49.65 49.63
C ALA A 53 1.73 48.71 50.25
N GLU A 54 0.74 49.28 50.97
CA GLU A 54 -0.32 48.52 51.65
C GLU A 54 -1.25 47.77 50.68
N ASP A 55 -1.31 48.20 49.41
CA ASP A 55 -2.15 47.66 48.35
C ASP A 55 -1.41 46.64 47.46
N ASN A 56 -0.16 46.31 47.77
CA ASN A 56 0.59 45.33 47.01
C ASN A 56 0.12 43.90 47.34
N GLU A 57 -0.06 43.10 46.28
CA GLU A 57 -0.43 41.69 46.37
C GLU A 57 0.79 40.81 46.67
N GLU A 58 0.58 39.76 47.46
CA GLU A 58 1.59 38.76 47.73
C GLU A 58 1.74 37.83 46.53
N HIS A 59 2.98 37.67 46.10
CA HIS A 59 3.39 36.81 45.01
C HIS A 59 4.20 35.63 45.55
N SER A 60 3.79 34.41 45.22
CA SER A 60 4.49 33.19 45.61
C SER A 60 5.27 32.60 44.43
N PHE A 61 6.33 31.84 44.73
CA PHE A 61 7.04 31.08 43.70
C PHE A 61 6.19 29.87 43.30
N CYS A 62 5.88 29.75 42.01
CA CYS A 62 5.18 28.62 41.45
C CYS A 62 5.99 27.97 40.33
N SER A 63 6.20 26.65 40.45
CA SER A 63 6.93 25.90 39.41
C SER A 63 6.07 25.74 38.17
N GLN A 64 6.34 26.55 37.14
CA GLN A 64 5.66 26.48 35.85
C GLN A 64 6.24 25.39 34.93
N ASN A 65 6.77 24.30 35.50
CA ASN A 65 7.36 23.20 34.72
C ASN A 65 6.26 22.35 34.06
N LEU A 66 5.75 22.86 32.95
CA LEU A 66 4.64 22.31 32.19
C LEU A 66 5.01 21.01 31.44
N LEU A 67 6.30 20.84 31.12
CA LEU A 67 6.80 19.71 30.35
C LEU A 67 6.73 18.38 31.12
N MET A 68 6.92 18.42 32.45
CA MET A 68 6.84 17.21 33.27
C MET A 68 5.41 16.67 33.42
N ARG A 69 4.37 17.48 33.16
CA ARG A 69 2.98 17.12 33.45
C ARG A 69 2.21 16.53 32.25
N PHE A 70 2.80 16.47 31.05
CA PHE A 70 2.21 15.83 29.85
C PHE A 70 0.72 16.17 29.57
N ALA A 71 0.26 17.38 29.90
CA ALA A 71 -1.12 17.79 29.64
C ALA A 71 -1.22 18.47 28.26
N PHE A 72 -1.97 17.89 27.32
CA PHE A 72 -2.29 18.52 26.04
C PHE A 72 -3.79 18.35 25.71
N PRO A 73 -4.51 19.41 25.29
CA PRO A 73 -4.06 20.80 25.16
C PRO A 73 -3.76 21.45 26.50
N TRP A 74 -2.91 22.46 26.48
CA TRP A 74 -2.47 23.19 27.67
C TRP A 74 -3.63 24.08 28.11
N LEU A 75 -4.47 23.55 28.99
CA LEU A 75 -5.59 24.30 29.53
C LEU A 75 -5.17 24.93 30.87
N PRO A 76 -5.40 26.24 31.07
CA PRO A 76 -4.98 26.96 32.27
C PRO A 76 -5.42 26.27 33.57
N GLY A 77 -6.63 25.69 33.57
CA GLY A 77 -7.20 25.01 34.74
C GLY A 77 -6.66 23.60 35.03
N SER A 78 -5.88 23.01 34.13
CA SER A 78 -5.33 21.65 34.34
C SER A 78 -3.93 21.62 34.97
N ILE A 79 -3.29 22.78 35.14
CA ILE A 79 -1.86 22.87 35.45
C ILE A 79 -1.61 23.09 36.95
N LEU A 80 -2.49 23.79 37.66
CA LEU A 80 -2.33 24.11 39.07
C LEU A 80 -3.43 23.43 39.88
N GLU A 81 -3.03 22.58 40.84
CA GLU A 81 -3.95 21.98 41.83
C GLU A 81 -4.41 22.99 42.91
N GLY A 82 -3.89 24.22 42.87
CA GLY A 82 -4.28 25.33 43.71
C GLY A 82 -4.98 26.43 42.90
N SER A 83 -5.84 27.21 43.55
CA SER A 83 -6.56 28.36 42.98
C SER A 83 -5.65 29.54 42.59
N GLU A 84 -4.34 29.33 42.48
CA GLU A 84 -3.37 30.38 42.18
C GLU A 84 -3.51 30.79 40.72
N LYS A 85 -3.84 32.07 40.53
CA LYS A 85 -3.98 32.67 39.21
C LYS A 85 -2.59 33.09 38.74
N TRP A 86 -2.02 32.30 37.85
CA TRP A 86 -0.69 32.57 37.29
C TRP A 86 -0.72 33.49 36.06
N MET A 87 -1.91 33.81 35.56
CA MET A 87 -2.09 34.55 34.31
C MET A 87 -3.38 35.39 34.34
N ASN A 88 -3.34 36.59 33.76
CA ASN A 88 -4.49 37.48 33.67
C ASN A 88 -5.62 36.87 32.83
N ASP A 89 -6.88 37.27 33.11
CA ASP A 89 -8.05 36.73 32.40
C ASP A 89 -8.03 37.00 30.88
N SER A 90 -7.41 38.12 30.48
CA SER A 90 -7.22 38.47 29.07
C SER A 90 -6.22 37.55 28.37
N GLN A 91 -5.08 37.28 29.02
CA GLN A 91 -4.06 36.35 28.54
C GLN A 91 -4.61 34.92 28.51
N MET A 92 -5.38 34.52 29.53
CA MET A 92 -6.07 33.23 29.57
C MET A 92 -7.00 33.01 28.37
N LYS A 93 -7.80 34.02 28.01
CA LYS A 93 -8.67 33.93 26.83
C LYS A 93 -7.86 33.85 25.54
N PHE A 94 -6.77 34.60 25.43
CA PHE A 94 -5.90 34.57 24.26
C PHE A 94 -5.26 33.20 24.06
N ASP A 95 -4.68 32.64 25.13
CA ASP A 95 -4.07 31.31 25.12
C ASP A 95 -5.08 30.21 24.81
N MET A 96 -6.31 30.32 25.33
CA MET A 96 -7.38 29.37 25.02
C MET A 96 -7.73 29.40 23.52
N VAL A 97 -7.89 30.58 22.92
CA VAL A 97 -8.17 30.71 21.48
C VAL A 97 -7.00 30.18 20.66
N TYR A 98 -5.77 30.55 21.02
CA TYR A 98 -4.57 30.10 20.32
C TYR A 98 -4.42 28.57 20.39
N GLY A 99 -4.67 27.96 21.56
CA GLY A 99 -4.63 26.50 21.74
C GLY A 99 -5.57 25.76 20.79
N TRP A 100 -6.81 26.24 20.64
CA TRP A 100 -7.77 25.65 19.71
C TRP A 100 -7.41 25.88 18.24
N VAL A 101 -6.92 27.07 17.89
CA VAL A 101 -6.43 27.37 16.53
C VAL A 101 -5.28 26.44 16.17
N MET A 102 -4.36 26.17 17.10
CA MET A 102 -3.25 25.25 16.88
C MET A 102 -3.72 23.81 16.64
N ILE A 103 -4.70 23.32 17.41
CA ILE A 103 -5.32 22.00 17.17
C ILE A 103 -5.93 21.96 15.76
N ALA A 104 -6.68 22.99 15.37
CA ALA A 104 -7.32 23.07 14.07
C ALA A 104 -6.28 23.04 12.93
N VAL A 105 -5.19 23.79 13.05
CA VAL A 105 -4.10 23.81 12.05
C VAL A 105 -3.46 22.43 11.94
N VAL A 106 -3.12 21.78 13.06
CA VAL A 106 -2.53 20.44 13.06
C VAL A 106 -3.47 19.41 12.43
N ALA A 107 -4.78 19.49 12.73
CA ALA A 107 -5.78 18.61 12.13
C ALA A 107 -5.87 18.80 10.60
N VAL A 108 -5.92 20.04 10.12
CA VAL A 108 -5.96 20.34 8.67
C VAL A 108 -4.71 19.83 7.96
N VAL A 109 -3.52 20.13 8.49
CA VAL A 109 -2.25 19.65 7.94
C VAL A 109 -2.20 18.12 7.94
N GLY A 110 -2.64 17.50 9.04
CA GLY A 110 -2.73 16.04 9.16
C GLY A 110 -3.64 15.42 8.10
N VAL A 111 -4.81 16.00 7.85
CA VAL A 111 -5.74 15.56 6.79
C VAL A 111 -5.12 15.71 5.41
N LEU A 112 -4.43 16.81 5.11
CA LEU A 112 -3.76 17.01 3.82
C LEU A 112 -2.65 16.00 3.58
N ILE A 113 -1.81 15.73 4.59
CA ILE A 113 -0.75 14.71 4.51
C ILE A 113 -1.37 13.32 4.33
N PHE A 114 -2.42 13.01 5.09
CA PHE A 114 -3.12 11.74 4.98
C PHE A 114 -3.73 11.53 3.58
N ALA A 115 -4.43 12.54 3.05
CA ALA A 115 -5.00 12.50 1.72
C ALA A 115 -3.93 12.31 0.64
N TRP A 116 -2.77 12.99 0.77
CA TRP A 116 -1.65 12.82 -0.15
C TRP A 116 -1.06 11.41 -0.10
N LEU A 117 -0.79 10.87 1.10
CA LEU A 117 -0.27 9.51 1.27
C LEU A 117 -1.25 8.45 0.76
N PHE A 118 -2.52 8.59 1.15
CA PHE A 118 -3.58 7.69 0.72
C PHE A 118 -3.77 7.74 -0.80
N GLY A 119 -3.75 8.93 -1.39
CA GLY A 119 -3.80 9.12 -2.84
C GLY A 119 -2.69 8.38 -3.58
N ARG A 120 -1.46 8.36 -3.04
CA ARG A 120 -0.35 7.59 -3.64
C ARG A 120 -0.58 6.08 -3.57
N ILE A 121 -1.12 5.58 -2.46
CA ILE A 121 -1.44 4.15 -2.31
C ILE A 121 -2.54 3.74 -3.27
N VAL A 122 -3.62 4.52 -3.34
CA VAL A 122 -4.72 4.29 -4.28
C VAL A 122 -4.22 4.36 -5.71
N TYR A 123 -3.43 5.38 -6.06
CA TYR A 123 -2.81 5.48 -7.38
C TYR A 123 -1.99 4.23 -7.70
N ALA A 124 -1.13 3.76 -6.80
CA ALA A 124 -0.33 2.56 -7.02
C ALA A 124 -1.16 1.27 -7.19
N LEU A 125 -2.34 1.18 -6.56
CA LEU A 125 -3.23 0.01 -6.68
C LEU A 125 -4.00 -0.01 -7.99
N PHE A 126 -4.48 1.15 -8.46
CA PHE A 126 -5.32 1.24 -9.66
C PHE A 126 -4.52 1.53 -10.94
N TYR A 127 -3.43 2.30 -10.83
CA TYR A 127 -2.46 2.53 -11.90
C TYR A 127 -1.24 1.62 -11.69
N ARG A 128 -1.48 0.30 -11.63
CA ARG A 128 -0.39 -0.63 -11.95
C ARG A 128 0.01 -0.29 -13.38
N ASP A 129 1.20 0.28 -13.55
CA ASP A 129 1.83 0.52 -14.84
C ASP A 129 1.77 -0.77 -15.66
N TYR A 130 0.76 -0.88 -16.53
CA TYR A 130 0.92 -1.65 -17.73
C TYR A 130 1.89 -0.82 -18.59
N LYS A 131 3.18 -0.99 -18.32
CA LYS A 131 4.18 -0.70 -19.32
C LYS A 131 3.94 -1.73 -20.41
N SER A 132 3.37 -1.31 -21.54
CA SER A 132 3.69 -1.97 -22.79
C SER A 132 5.21 -1.98 -22.86
N ASP A 133 5.82 -3.16 -23.04
CA ASP A 133 7.26 -3.20 -23.25
C ASP A 133 7.60 -2.20 -24.36
N ASP A 134 8.59 -1.34 -24.12
CA ASP A 134 8.89 -0.12 -24.89
C ASP A 134 9.36 -0.41 -26.35
N GLY A 135 9.02 -1.58 -26.91
CA GLY A 135 9.31 -2.03 -28.26
C GLY A 135 8.11 -2.48 -29.10
N ASP A 136 6.92 -2.61 -28.51
CA ASP A 136 5.70 -2.87 -29.28
C ASP A 136 5.03 -1.53 -29.55
N GLU A 137 5.34 -0.93 -30.71
CA GLU A 137 4.57 0.19 -31.23
C GLU A 137 3.10 -0.24 -31.25
N ASP A 138 2.24 0.53 -30.59
CA ASP A 138 0.79 0.38 -30.68
C ASP A 138 0.46 0.36 -32.18
N LEU A 139 0.14 -0.83 -32.72
CA LEU A 139 0.00 -1.05 -34.16
C LEU A 139 -1.12 -0.17 -34.74
N GLY A 140 -1.87 0.54 -33.90
CA GLY A 140 -2.89 1.50 -34.29
C GLY A 140 -4.13 0.84 -34.89
N GLU A 141 -4.11 -0.48 -35.01
CA GLU A 141 -5.19 -1.29 -35.49
C GLU A 141 -6.00 -1.77 -34.29
N ARG A 142 -7.29 -1.43 -34.29
CA ARG A 142 -8.22 -2.01 -33.32
C ARG A 142 -8.33 -3.49 -33.63
N PHE A 143 -8.45 -4.32 -32.61
CA PHE A 143 -8.63 -5.76 -32.76
C PHE A 143 -9.82 -6.13 -33.67
N GLU A 144 -10.83 -5.26 -33.74
CA GLU A 144 -12.01 -5.39 -34.60
C GLU A 144 -11.73 -5.09 -36.08
N ASP A 145 -10.67 -4.33 -36.37
CA ASP A 145 -10.29 -3.89 -37.72
C ASP A 145 -9.36 -4.90 -38.40
N ILE A 146 -8.90 -5.95 -37.70
CA ILE A 146 -8.06 -7.02 -38.24
C ILE A 146 -8.97 -8.01 -38.99
N PRO A 147 -8.94 -8.06 -40.34
CA PRO A 147 -9.93 -8.78 -41.14
C PRO A 147 -9.89 -10.30 -40.93
N GLU A 148 -8.73 -10.84 -40.54
CA GLU A 148 -8.54 -12.23 -40.16
C GLU A 148 -7.55 -12.27 -38.99
N ILE A 149 -8.02 -12.65 -37.80
CA ILE A 149 -7.12 -12.95 -36.69
C ILE A 149 -6.46 -14.27 -37.07
N GLY A 150 -5.23 -14.19 -37.59
CA GLY A 150 -4.37 -15.37 -37.76
C GLY A 150 -4.39 -16.14 -36.44
N GLY A 151 -4.81 -17.40 -36.48
CA GLY A 151 -4.92 -18.21 -35.28
C GLY A 151 -3.56 -18.25 -34.58
N TYR A 152 -3.48 -17.79 -33.34
CA TYR A 152 -2.26 -17.92 -32.56
C TYR A 152 -2.02 -19.41 -32.31
N VAL A 153 -0.95 -19.95 -32.90
CA VAL A 153 -0.47 -21.31 -32.63
C VAL A 153 0.42 -21.25 -31.41
N PRO A 154 0.01 -21.82 -30.25
CA PRO A 154 0.83 -21.75 -29.05
C PRO A 154 2.17 -22.47 -29.23
N GLN A 155 3.26 -21.73 -29.05
CA GLN A 155 4.63 -22.19 -29.21
C GLN A 155 5.45 -21.96 -27.94
N VAL A 156 6.47 -22.79 -27.70
CA VAL A 156 7.46 -22.59 -26.65
C VAL A 156 8.88 -22.68 -27.23
N ILE A 157 9.69 -21.66 -26.97
CA ILE A 157 11.10 -21.64 -27.36
C ILE A 157 11.92 -22.15 -26.19
N ILE A 158 12.60 -23.28 -26.37
CA ILE A 158 13.50 -23.87 -25.38
C ILE A 158 14.94 -23.72 -25.86
N ASN A 159 15.81 -23.18 -24.99
CA ASN A 159 17.22 -23.04 -25.29
C ASN A 159 17.86 -24.38 -25.67
N GLY A 160 18.48 -24.43 -26.85
CA GLY A 160 19.11 -25.65 -27.40
C GLY A 160 18.34 -26.31 -28.54
N TYR A 161 17.08 -25.94 -28.75
CA TYR A 161 16.33 -26.31 -29.94
C TYR A 161 16.45 -25.22 -31.01
N VAL A 162 16.55 -25.63 -32.28
CA VAL A 162 16.66 -24.72 -33.42
C VAL A 162 15.29 -24.15 -33.82
N TYR A 163 14.24 -24.94 -33.62
CA TYR A 163 12.86 -24.60 -33.93
C TYR A 163 12.01 -24.57 -32.64
N PRO A 164 10.94 -23.76 -32.60
CA PRO A 164 10.05 -23.73 -31.46
C PRO A 164 9.22 -25.01 -31.37
N LEU A 165 8.87 -25.41 -30.15
CA LEU A 165 8.01 -26.57 -29.94
C LEU A 165 6.54 -26.15 -29.91
N LEU A 166 5.69 -26.94 -30.55
CA LEU A 166 4.25 -26.72 -30.64
C LEU A 166 3.55 -27.31 -29.40
N LEU A 167 2.63 -26.53 -28.83
CA LEU A 167 1.85 -26.93 -27.65
C LEU A 167 0.42 -27.34 -27.98
N CYS A 168 0.02 -27.28 -29.25
CA CYS A 168 -1.31 -27.65 -29.71
C CYS A 168 -1.25 -28.62 -30.89
N ASP A 169 -2.37 -29.28 -31.15
CA ASP A 169 -2.57 -30.10 -32.32
C ASP A 169 -2.72 -29.22 -33.58
N ILE A 170 -1.99 -29.57 -34.64
CA ILE A 170 -1.90 -28.79 -35.87
C ILE A 170 -2.47 -29.55 -37.09
N ASP A 171 -3.07 -30.72 -36.90
CA ASP A 171 -3.55 -31.58 -38.01
C ASP A 171 -4.52 -30.87 -38.98
N ASN A 172 -5.20 -29.80 -38.54
CA ASN A 172 -6.16 -29.01 -39.34
C ASN A 172 -5.71 -27.56 -39.57
N ILE A 173 -4.44 -27.25 -39.32
CA ILE A 173 -3.88 -25.92 -39.54
C ILE A 173 -3.06 -25.98 -40.83
N ASP A 174 -3.30 -25.04 -41.76
CA ASP A 174 -2.48 -24.95 -42.96
C ASP A 174 -1.04 -24.61 -42.56
N GLU A 175 -0.07 -25.29 -43.16
CA GLU A 175 1.35 -25.12 -42.88
C GLU A 175 1.83 -23.70 -43.19
N GLU A 176 1.11 -22.96 -44.05
CA GLU A 176 1.41 -21.55 -44.35
C GLU A 176 1.23 -20.61 -43.15
N TYR A 177 0.42 -21.00 -42.15
CA TYR A 177 0.25 -20.23 -40.91
C TYR A 177 1.39 -20.48 -39.91
N LEU A 178 2.29 -21.42 -40.19
CA LEU A 178 3.49 -21.66 -39.40
C LEU A 178 4.64 -20.88 -40.05
N GLU A 179 5.13 -19.85 -39.36
CA GLU A 179 6.16 -18.93 -39.88
C GLU A 179 7.55 -19.56 -40.06
N TRP A 180 7.73 -20.83 -39.72
CA TRP A 180 8.99 -21.55 -39.77
C TRP A 180 8.77 -22.95 -40.31
N CYS A 181 9.75 -23.51 -41.02
CA CYS A 181 9.71 -24.87 -41.55
C CYS A 181 11.05 -25.55 -41.28
N ASP A 182 11.02 -26.74 -40.67
CA ASP A 182 12.22 -27.56 -40.49
C ASP A 182 12.50 -28.39 -41.76
N PRO A 183 13.63 -28.19 -42.45
CA PRO A 183 13.94 -28.94 -43.67
C PRO A 183 14.25 -30.42 -43.44
N TYR A 184 14.45 -30.85 -42.19
CA TYR A 184 14.85 -32.22 -41.85
C TYR A 184 13.72 -33.05 -41.23
N SER A 185 12.69 -32.41 -40.69
CA SER A 185 11.67 -33.04 -39.85
C SER A 185 10.29 -32.45 -40.11
N ASN A 186 9.24 -33.24 -39.85
CA ASN A 186 7.88 -32.73 -39.91
C ASN A 186 7.50 -31.97 -38.62
N TYR A 187 6.44 -31.17 -38.66
CA TYR A 187 5.97 -30.44 -37.48
C TYR A 187 5.52 -31.33 -36.31
N ASP A 188 5.14 -32.58 -36.57
CA ASP A 188 4.81 -33.53 -35.49
C ASP A 188 6.00 -33.81 -34.57
N GLU A 189 7.23 -33.82 -35.09
CA GLU A 189 8.45 -34.02 -34.28
C GLU A 189 8.71 -32.85 -33.33
N HIS A 190 8.16 -31.67 -33.64
CA HIS A 190 8.24 -30.48 -32.80
C HIS A 190 7.02 -30.33 -31.89
N ASN A 191 6.06 -31.24 -31.94
CA ASN A 191 4.81 -31.11 -31.20
C ASN A 191 4.83 -31.92 -29.89
N ILE A 192 4.84 -31.20 -28.77
CA ILE A 192 4.95 -31.75 -27.41
C ILE A 192 3.75 -32.64 -27.05
N ILE A 193 2.62 -32.54 -27.75
CA ILE A 193 1.48 -33.44 -27.50
C ILE A 193 1.85 -34.91 -27.75
N PHE A 194 2.80 -35.18 -28.65
CA PHE A 194 3.25 -36.53 -28.96
C PHE A 194 4.19 -37.12 -27.92
N ASP A 195 4.73 -36.31 -27.01
CA ASP A 195 5.51 -36.80 -25.86
C ASP A 195 4.63 -37.57 -24.86
N ILE A 196 3.31 -37.37 -24.92
CA ILE A 196 2.35 -38.11 -24.09
C ILE A 196 1.97 -39.40 -24.84
N PRO A 197 2.43 -40.59 -24.41
CA PRO A 197 2.32 -41.81 -25.21
C PRO A 197 0.88 -42.18 -25.56
N ARG A 198 -0.04 -41.96 -24.62
CA ARG A 198 -1.47 -42.23 -24.83
C ARG A 198 -2.08 -41.36 -25.93
N ILE A 199 -1.69 -40.09 -26.02
CA ILE A 199 -2.19 -39.16 -27.04
C ILE A 199 -1.58 -39.50 -28.38
N ALA A 200 -0.28 -39.77 -28.41
CA ALA A 200 0.43 -40.18 -29.61
C ALA A 200 -0.15 -41.46 -30.23
N GLU A 201 -0.43 -42.48 -29.42
CA GLU A 201 -1.06 -43.72 -29.88
C GLU A 201 -2.47 -43.48 -30.42
N ALA A 202 -3.28 -42.68 -29.73
CA ALA A 202 -4.64 -42.35 -30.19
C ALA A 202 -4.62 -41.61 -31.53
N LYS A 203 -3.73 -40.63 -31.69
CA LYS A 203 -3.55 -39.87 -32.94
C LYS A 203 -3.07 -40.75 -34.09
N ARG A 204 -2.08 -41.63 -33.85
CA ARG A 204 -1.61 -42.59 -34.87
C ARG A 204 -2.73 -43.51 -35.35
N LYS A 205 -3.57 -44.01 -34.43
CA LYS A 205 -4.73 -44.85 -34.80
C LYS A 205 -5.73 -44.10 -35.67
N LEU A 206 -6.06 -42.85 -35.31
CA LEU A 206 -6.96 -42.00 -36.10
C LEU A 206 -6.45 -41.76 -37.52
N ARG A 207 -5.14 -41.52 -37.68
CA ARG A 207 -4.53 -41.32 -39.02
C ARG A 207 -4.60 -42.57 -39.89
N ILE A 208 -4.43 -43.76 -39.29
CA ILE A 208 -4.58 -45.05 -40.02
C ILE A 208 -6.03 -45.22 -40.50
N VAL A 209 -7.02 -45.01 -39.61
CA VAL A 209 -8.44 -45.13 -39.96
C VAL A 209 -8.83 -44.14 -41.07
N HIS A 210 -8.31 -42.91 -41.01
CA HIS A 210 -8.57 -41.90 -42.03
C HIS A 210 -7.93 -42.26 -43.39
N ALA A 211 -6.71 -42.81 -43.39
CA ALA A 211 -6.06 -43.28 -44.60
C ALA A 211 -6.83 -44.45 -45.24
N ASP A 212 -7.29 -45.42 -44.44
CA ASP A 212 -8.08 -46.56 -44.93
C ASP A 212 -9.45 -46.14 -45.49
N SER A 213 -10.10 -45.16 -44.86
CA SER A 213 -11.36 -44.57 -45.33
C SER A 213 -11.21 -43.89 -46.70
N MET A 214 -10.15 -43.09 -46.90
CA MET A 214 -9.88 -42.45 -48.18
C MET A 214 -9.58 -43.47 -49.29
N VAL A 215 -8.88 -44.56 -48.97
CA VAL A 215 -8.59 -45.66 -49.92
C VAL A 215 -9.85 -46.45 -50.27
N SER A 216 -10.75 -46.70 -49.31
CA SER A 216 -11.99 -47.46 -49.51
C SER A 216 -13.03 -46.70 -50.34
N SER A 217 -13.05 -45.36 -50.29
CA SER A 217 -14.02 -44.53 -51.05
C SER A 217 -13.90 -44.64 -52.59
N ASN A 218 -12.81 -45.21 -53.10
CA ASN A 218 -12.61 -45.44 -54.54
C ASN A 218 -13.04 -46.84 -55.02
N THR A 219 -13.57 -47.70 -54.15
CA THR A 219 -14.01 -49.06 -54.52
C THR A 219 -15.37 -49.41 -53.92
N VAL A 220 -16.41 -49.24 -54.74
CA VAL A 220 -17.67 -50.00 -54.78
C VAL A 220 -18.64 -49.80 -53.60
N GLU A 221 -19.84 -49.32 -53.97
CA GLU A 221 -21.07 -49.32 -53.17
C GLU A 221 -21.38 -50.71 -52.58
N GLY A 222 -21.13 -50.88 -51.28
CA GLY A 222 -21.42 -52.10 -50.53
C GLY A 222 -21.87 -51.75 -49.11
N ARG A 223 -23.15 -51.44 -48.96
CA ARG A 223 -23.85 -51.08 -47.73
C ARG A 223 -23.64 -52.11 -46.60
N GLN A 224 -22.96 -51.72 -45.52
CA GLN A 224 -23.14 -52.32 -44.20
C GLN A 224 -23.25 -51.21 -43.14
N ASN A 225 -24.29 -51.31 -42.33
CA ASN A 225 -24.51 -50.46 -41.16
C ASN A 225 -23.51 -50.89 -40.09
N GLU A 226 -22.40 -50.18 -39.95
CA GLU A 226 -21.57 -50.26 -38.74
C GLU A 226 -22.09 -49.22 -37.75
N GLU A 227 -22.42 -49.67 -36.54
CA GLU A 227 -22.71 -48.81 -35.41
C GLU A 227 -21.45 -48.00 -35.09
N GLU A 228 -21.47 -46.70 -35.40
CA GLU A 228 -20.48 -45.73 -34.95
C GLU A 228 -20.44 -45.76 -33.40
N GLU A 229 -19.43 -46.41 -32.83
CA GLU A 229 -19.03 -46.14 -31.45
C GLU A 229 -18.54 -44.69 -31.38
N GLU A 230 -19.42 -43.81 -30.91
CA GLU A 230 -19.19 -42.39 -30.69
C GLU A 230 -18.02 -42.22 -29.70
N MET A 231 -16.78 -42.11 -30.21
CA MET A 231 -15.61 -41.94 -29.36
C MET A 231 -15.74 -40.63 -28.57
N PRO A 232 -15.59 -40.65 -27.24
CA PRO A 232 -15.77 -39.46 -26.42
C PRO A 232 -14.76 -38.39 -26.84
N ARG A 233 -15.25 -37.19 -27.16
CA ARG A 233 -14.44 -36.04 -27.52
C ARG A 233 -13.39 -35.80 -26.43
N ILE A 234 -12.11 -35.93 -26.79
CA ILE A 234 -10.97 -35.88 -25.86
C ILE A 234 -10.96 -34.59 -25.01
N PHE A 235 -11.59 -33.52 -25.49
CA PHE A 235 -11.67 -32.22 -24.82
C PHE A 235 -13.03 -31.89 -24.18
N SER A 236 -14.02 -32.80 -24.17
CA SER A 236 -15.31 -32.53 -23.50
C SER A 236 -15.29 -32.83 -22.00
N ILE A 237 -14.19 -33.35 -21.47
CA ILE A 237 -14.04 -33.55 -20.02
C ILE A 237 -13.48 -32.25 -19.43
N VAL A 238 -14.38 -31.31 -19.17
CA VAL A 238 -14.08 -30.25 -18.19
C VAL A 238 -13.89 -30.96 -16.86
N LYS A 239 -12.64 -31.18 -16.45
CA LYS A 239 -12.33 -31.58 -15.08
C LYS A 239 -12.79 -30.43 -14.17
N THR A 240 -14.00 -30.53 -13.65
CA THR A 240 -14.39 -29.77 -12.48
C THR A 240 -13.56 -30.32 -11.32
N PHE A 241 -12.50 -29.58 -10.97
CA PHE A 241 -11.83 -29.81 -9.71
C PHE A 241 -12.83 -29.45 -8.62
N GLU A 242 -13.35 -30.47 -7.94
CA GLU A 242 -14.17 -30.25 -6.75
C GLU A 242 -13.29 -29.52 -5.74
N LYS A 243 -13.71 -28.30 -5.40
CA LYS A 243 -12.92 -27.38 -4.58
C LYS A 243 -12.85 -27.95 -3.17
N ASP A 244 -11.79 -28.70 -2.89
CA ASP A 244 -11.60 -29.34 -1.59
C ASP A 244 -11.27 -28.26 -0.54
N SER A 245 -12.34 -27.65 0.00
CA SER A 245 -12.28 -26.41 0.79
C SER A 245 -11.53 -26.56 2.12
N LYS A 246 -11.23 -27.80 2.54
CA LYS A 246 -10.58 -28.06 3.83
C LYS A 246 -9.06 -27.93 3.78
N GLU A 247 -8.43 -28.14 2.63
CA GLU A 247 -6.96 -28.10 2.54
C GLU A 247 -6.41 -26.68 2.35
N GLN A 248 -7.11 -25.84 1.58
CA GLN A 248 -6.71 -24.43 1.39
C GLN A 248 -6.84 -23.58 2.66
N GLN A 249 -7.80 -23.89 3.55
CA GLN A 249 -7.90 -23.19 4.84
C GLN A 249 -6.72 -23.52 5.77
N GLY A 250 -6.14 -24.73 5.68
CA GLY A 250 -4.97 -25.11 6.47
C GLY A 250 -3.66 -24.48 5.98
N PHE A 251 -3.55 -24.20 4.69
CA PHE A 251 -2.38 -23.54 4.11
C PHE A 251 -2.35 -22.04 4.43
N LEU A 252 -3.49 -21.34 4.26
CA LEU A 252 -3.59 -19.91 4.61
C LEU A 252 -3.38 -19.65 6.11
N LYS A 253 -3.82 -20.57 6.99
CA LYS A 253 -3.58 -20.45 8.44
C LYS A 253 -2.09 -20.57 8.80
N ARG A 254 -1.32 -21.40 8.08
CA ARG A 254 0.12 -21.58 8.31
C ARG A 254 0.97 -20.42 7.80
N VAL A 255 0.55 -19.76 6.74
CA VAL A 255 1.25 -18.57 6.21
C VAL A 255 1.04 -17.37 7.13
N LEU A 256 -0.18 -17.17 7.65
CA LEU A 256 -0.48 -16.02 8.52
C LEU A 256 0.10 -16.12 9.94
N THR A 257 0.54 -17.30 10.39
CA THR A 257 1.19 -17.46 11.71
C THR A 257 2.70 -17.38 11.67
N ARG A 258 3.34 -17.39 10.48
CA ARG A 258 4.81 -17.40 10.37
C ARG A 258 5.43 -16.00 10.45
N ASP A 259 4.64 -14.94 10.34
CA ASP A 259 5.10 -13.55 10.42
C ASP A 259 4.89 -12.92 11.82
N ARG A 260 4.73 -13.74 12.87
CA ARG A 260 4.46 -13.25 14.24
C ARG A 260 5.43 -13.75 15.32
N GLU A 261 6.57 -14.32 14.92
CA GLU A 261 7.71 -14.60 15.80
C GLU A 261 8.94 -13.81 15.37
#